data_AF-A0A8S2FQS4-F1
#
_entry.id   AF-A0A8S2FQS4-F1
#
_cell.length_a   1.000
_cell.length_b   1.000
_cell.length_c   1.000
_cell.angle_alpha   90.00
_cell.angle_beta   90.00
_cell.angle_gamma   90.00
#
_symmetry.space_group_name_H-M   'P 1'
#
loop_
_entity.id
_entity.type
_entity.pdbx_description
1 polymer ?
#
loop_
_entity_poly.entity_id
_entity_poly.type
_entity_poly.pdbx_seq_one_letter_code
_entity_poly.pdbx_strand_id
1 'polypeptide(L)'
;MSKKPASQHSLSLKNRSTKSSSTMRDKSTVKRLQMYRGGKPTRDSSGRITKQALFQERLASGTNARVAPNRQWFNNSRVVTQSSLQKFQSALKNVVNDPYQIVMKQTKLPITLLNEKQKQKRVHILDVESYEKTFGPKAQRKRINTFEDMESLMDHCQKRQDEYQQDKDQDLMK
;
A
#
# COMPACT_ATOMS: atom_id res chain seq x y z
N MET A 1 -51.56 42.36 -22.41
CA MET A 1 -50.75 41.98 -21.23
C MET A 1 -49.82 40.83 -21.63
N SER A 2 -48.51 41.09 -21.73
CA SER A 2 -47.51 40.07 -22.12
C SER A 2 -47.22 39.15 -20.94
N LYS A 3 -47.42 37.84 -21.10
CA LYS A 3 -47.12 36.84 -20.06
C LYS A 3 -45.60 36.72 -19.91
N LYS A 4 -45.08 36.97 -18.70
CA LYS A 4 -43.65 36.77 -18.36
C LYS A 4 -43.25 35.30 -18.63
N PRO A 5 -42.06 35.03 -19.21
CA PRO A 5 -41.57 33.66 -19.38
C PRO A 5 -41.28 33.03 -18.02
N ALA A 6 -41.70 31.77 -17.84
CA ALA A 6 -41.43 31.00 -16.63
C ALA A 6 -39.92 30.84 -16.38
N SER A 7 -39.50 30.91 -15.12
CA SER A 7 -38.09 30.75 -14.72
C SER A 7 -37.58 29.35 -15.10
N GLN A 8 -36.50 29.31 -15.88
CA GLN A 8 -35.87 28.06 -16.29
C GLN A 8 -34.96 27.57 -15.17
N HIS A 9 -35.36 26.52 -14.45
CA HIS A 9 -34.53 25.88 -13.43
C HIS A 9 -33.69 24.74 -14.05
N SER A 10 -32.45 24.58 -13.60
CA SER A 10 -31.46 23.58 -14.09
C SER A 10 -31.89 22.11 -13.91
N LEU A 11 -32.95 21.88 -13.13
CA LEU A 11 -33.58 20.57 -12.89
C LEU A 11 -34.75 20.25 -13.84
N SER A 12 -35.11 21.15 -14.76
CA SER A 12 -36.20 20.87 -15.71
C SER A 12 -35.84 19.72 -16.67
N LEU A 13 -36.68 18.68 -16.70
CA LEU A 13 -36.52 17.52 -17.58
C LEU A 13 -36.88 17.83 -19.05
N LYS A 14 -37.56 18.96 -19.29
CA LYS A 14 -38.17 19.34 -20.57
C LYS A 14 -37.18 19.46 -21.74
N ASN A 15 -35.91 19.75 -21.45
CA ASN A 15 -34.87 19.96 -22.48
C ASN A 15 -33.75 18.89 -22.46
N ARG A 16 -33.96 17.75 -21.79
CA ARG A 16 -32.93 16.71 -21.59
C ARG A 16 -32.99 15.57 -22.64
N SER A 17 -33.74 15.74 -23.72
CA SER A 17 -33.79 14.77 -24.81
C SER A 17 -32.52 14.84 -25.65
N THR A 18 -31.80 13.71 -25.76
CA THR A 18 -30.71 13.58 -26.73
C THR A 18 -31.28 13.46 -28.13
N LYS A 19 -30.70 14.17 -29.09
CA LYS A 19 -31.16 14.40 -30.49
C LYS A 19 -31.47 13.14 -31.33
N SER A 20 -31.33 11.94 -30.77
CA SER A 20 -31.66 10.64 -31.38
C SER A 20 -32.06 9.65 -30.26
N SER A 21 -33.30 9.72 -29.80
CA SER A 21 -33.86 8.79 -28.81
C SER A 21 -34.53 7.61 -29.53
N SER A 22 -33.75 6.62 -29.95
CA SER A 22 -34.30 5.28 -30.16
C SER A 22 -34.53 4.64 -28.79
N THR A 23 -35.73 4.07 -28.55
CA THR A 23 -36.15 3.40 -27.30
C THR A 23 -35.22 2.25 -26.87
N MET A 24 -34.30 1.80 -27.73
CA MET A 24 -33.44 0.64 -27.48
C MET A 24 -32.22 0.91 -26.59
N ARG A 25 -31.82 2.18 -26.38
CA ARG A 25 -30.58 2.47 -25.64
C ARG A 25 -30.79 3.49 -24.52
N ASP A 26 -30.37 3.08 -23.32
CA ASP A 26 -30.27 3.96 -22.18
C ASP A 26 -29.26 5.10 -22.42
N LYS A 27 -29.51 6.24 -21.76
CA LYS A 27 -28.65 7.42 -21.83
C LYS A 27 -27.19 7.13 -21.42
N SER A 28 -26.97 6.24 -20.46
CA SER A 28 -25.63 5.80 -20.04
C SER A 28 -24.91 5.06 -21.16
N THR A 29 -25.61 4.16 -21.85
CA THR A 29 -25.13 3.40 -23.01
C THR A 29 -24.81 4.33 -24.18
N VAL A 30 -25.70 5.29 -24.49
CA VAL A 30 -25.45 6.29 -25.54
C VAL A 30 -24.18 7.12 -25.24
N LYS A 31 -24.01 7.59 -24.00
CA LYS A 31 -22.79 8.34 -23.60
C LYS A 31 -21.52 7.49 -23.70
N ARG A 32 -21.57 6.21 -23.31
CA ARG A 32 -20.44 5.28 -23.44
C ARG A 32 -20.06 5.06 -24.91
N LEU A 33 -21.05 4.85 -25.78
CA LEU A 33 -20.81 4.69 -27.22
C LEU A 33 -20.26 5.98 -27.86
N GLN A 34 -20.77 7.14 -27.43
CA GLN A 34 -20.23 8.44 -27.84
C GLN A 34 -18.81 8.67 -27.33
N MET A 35 -18.43 8.09 -26.18
CA MET A 35 -17.05 8.14 -25.69
C MET A 35 -16.09 7.37 -26.63
N TYR A 36 -16.46 6.17 -27.10
CA TYR A 36 -15.64 5.42 -28.07
C TYR A 36 -15.54 6.09 -29.44
N ARG A 37 -16.62 6.74 -29.89
CA ARG A 37 -16.66 7.48 -31.17
C ARG A 37 -16.04 8.88 -31.06
N GLY A 38 -15.96 9.43 -29.85
CA GLY A 38 -15.56 10.80 -29.55
C GLY A 38 -14.05 10.94 -29.37
N GLY A 39 -13.64 11.99 -28.66
CA GLY A 39 -12.22 12.23 -28.33
C GLY A 39 -11.42 12.97 -29.40
N LYS A 40 -12.04 13.37 -30.52
CA LYS A 40 -11.40 14.21 -31.55
C LYS A 40 -11.70 15.69 -31.30
N PRO A 41 -10.76 16.61 -31.58
CA PRO A 41 -11.03 18.04 -31.52
C PRO A 41 -11.99 18.44 -32.66
N THR A 42 -12.86 19.41 -32.42
CA THR A 42 -13.66 20.01 -33.48
C THR A 42 -12.89 21.14 -34.13
N ARG A 43 -12.99 21.25 -35.45
CA ARG A 43 -12.31 22.27 -36.25
C ARG A 43 -13.31 23.11 -37.03
N ASP A 44 -12.95 24.37 -37.24
CA ASP A 44 -13.62 25.24 -38.21
C ASP A 44 -13.19 24.88 -39.65
N SER A 45 -13.90 25.42 -40.64
CA SER A 45 -13.58 25.33 -42.07
C SER A 45 -12.13 25.70 -42.41
N SER A 46 -11.56 26.67 -41.68
CA SER A 46 -10.15 27.09 -41.77
C SER A 46 -9.15 26.11 -41.15
N GLY A 47 -9.61 25.00 -40.55
CA GLY A 47 -8.78 24.00 -39.89
C GLY A 47 -8.35 24.34 -38.45
N ARG A 48 -8.72 25.52 -37.94
CA ARG A 48 -8.44 25.95 -36.55
C ARG A 48 -9.30 25.16 -35.56
N ILE A 49 -8.71 24.73 -34.45
CA ILE A 49 -9.42 23.97 -33.40
C ILE A 49 -10.36 24.90 -32.65
N THR A 50 -11.67 24.67 -32.76
CA THR A 50 -12.72 25.38 -32.02
C THR A 50 -12.99 24.74 -30.67
N LYS A 51 -12.94 23.41 -30.58
CA LYS A 51 -13.05 22.66 -29.32
C LYS A 51 -11.93 21.65 -29.22
N GLN A 52 -11.18 21.71 -28.13
CA GLN A 52 -10.10 20.77 -27.86
C GLN A 52 -10.67 19.36 -27.61
N ALA A 53 -9.85 18.35 -27.86
CA ALA A 53 -10.22 16.96 -27.58
C ALA A 53 -10.40 16.73 -26.08
N LEU A 54 -11.07 15.63 -25.73
CA LEU A 54 -11.27 15.24 -24.33
C LEU A 54 -9.93 15.10 -23.62
N PHE A 55 -9.82 15.71 -22.43
CA PHE A 55 -8.60 15.75 -21.59
C PHE A 55 -7.37 16.42 -22.21
N GLN A 56 -7.52 17.08 -23.36
CA GLN A 56 -6.46 17.89 -23.99
C GLN A 56 -6.71 19.39 -23.78
N GLU A 57 -7.58 19.74 -22.83
CA GLU A 57 -7.89 21.13 -22.52
C GLU A 57 -6.70 21.81 -21.85
N ARG A 58 -6.24 22.93 -22.40
CA ARG A 58 -5.23 23.77 -21.76
C ARG A 58 -5.91 24.74 -20.80
N LEU A 59 -5.46 24.74 -19.55
CA LEU A 59 -5.87 25.73 -18.57
C LEU A 59 -5.51 27.13 -19.05
N ALA A 60 -6.31 28.12 -18.67
CA ALA A 60 -6.03 29.51 -18.97
C ALA A 60 -4.66 29.92 -18.39
N SER A 61 -3.93 30.77 -19.13
CA SER A 61 -2.67 31.33 -18.66
C SER A 61 -2.89 32.06 -17.33
N GLY A 62 -2.08 31.74 -16.31
CA GLY A 62 -2.24 32.25 -14.94
C GLY A 62 -3.06 31.36 -13.99
N THR A 63 -3.54 30.19 -14.45
CA THR A 63 -4.15 29.21 -13.54
C THR A 63 -3.10 28.65 -12.58
N ASN A 64 -3.25 28.96 -11.29
CA ASN A 64 -2.32 28.54 -10.25
C ASN A 64 -2.93 27.43 -9.40
N ALA A 65 -2.25 26.28 -9.29
CA ALA A 65 -2.60 25.22 -8.36
C ALA A 65 -1.95 25.52 -6.99
N ARG A 66 -2.71 26.10 -6.06
CA ARG A 66 -2.25 26.37 -4.69
C ARG A 66 -3.09 25.57 -3.70
N VAL A 67 -2.46 25.11 -2.63
CA VAL A 67 -3.15 24.42 -1.54
C VAL A 67 -3.42 25.45 -0.44
N ALA A 68 -4.70 25.70 -0.13
CA ALA A 68 -5.10 26.72 0.84
C ALA A 68 -4.85 26.25 2.28
N PRO A 69 -4.15 27.01 3.13
CA PRO A 69 -3.79 26.56 4.48
C PRO A 69 -5.04 26.16 5.28
N ASN A 70 -5.07 24.94 5.81
CA ASN A 70 -6.19 24.42 6.60
C ASN A 70 -5.69 23.61 7.79
N ARG A 71 -6.21 23.92 8.99
CA ARG A 71 -5.90 23.20 10.25
C ARG A 71 -6.26 21.71 10.17
N GLN A 72 -7.28 21.35 9.38
CA GLN A 72 -7.74 19.96 9.23
C GLN A 72 -6.68 19.04 8.61
N TRP A 73 -5.68 19.56 7.90
CA TRP A 73 -4.59 18.75 7.37
C TRP A 73 -3.73 18.10 8.45
N PHE A 74 -3.66 18.73 9.62
CA PHE A 74 -2.85 18.29 10.73
C PHE A 74 -3.68 17.52 11.78
N ASN A 75 -4.99 17.39 11.57
CA ASN A 75 -5.83 16.57 12.44
C ASN A 75 -5.69 15.09 12.07
N ASN A 76 -5.74 14.23 13.09
CA ASN A 76 -5.72 12.78 12.91
C ASN A 76 -6.93 12.33 12.09
N SER A 77 -6.70 11.84 10.86
CA SER A 77 -7.77 11.48 9.91
C SER A 77 -8.32 10.06 10.09
N ARG A 78 -7.53 9.15 10.68
CA ARG A 78 -7.92 7.76 10.95
C ARG A 78 -7.47 7.38 12.37
N VAL A 79 -8.42 7.33 13.29
CA VAL A 79 -8.19 6.93 14.69
C VAL A 79 -9.01 5.68 14.97
N VAL A 80 -8.40 4.72 15.66
CA VAL A 80 -9.05 3.46 16.07
C VAL A 80 -8.86 3.30 17.57
N THR A 81 -9.90 2.84 18.27
CA THR A 81 -9.82 2.55 19.71
C THR A 81 -9.07 1.24 19.95
N GLN A 82 -8.35 1.16 21.06
CA GLN A 82 -7.58 -0.03 21.40
C GLN A 82 -8.43 -1.31 21.50
N SER A 83 -9.64 -1.20 22.05
CA SER A 83 -10.59 -2.32 22.17
C SER A 83 -11.07 -2.85 20.82
N SER A 84 -11.40 -1.95 19.88
CA SER A 84 -11.79 -2.31 18.52
C SER A 84 -10.65 -2.98 17.77
N LEU A 85 -9.43 -2.48 17.98
CA LEU A 85 -8.20 -3.02 17.39
C LEU A 85 -7.92 -4.45 17.88
N GLN A 86 -8.04 -4.71 19.18
CA GLN A 86 -7.87 -6.05 19.76
C GLN A 86 -8.94 -7.03 19.25
N LYS A 87 -10.22 -6.60 19.20
CA LYS A 87 -11.31 -7.42 18.65
C LYS A 87 -11.09 -7.75 17.18
N PHE A 88 -10.57 -6.79 16.42
CA PHE A 88 -10.23 -7.00 15.02
C PHE A 88 -9.11 -8.02 14.84
N GLN A 89 -8.06 -7.95 15.68
CA GLN A 89 -6.95 -8.91 15.66
C GLN A 89 -7.42 -10.34 15.93
N SER A 90 -8.26 -10.55 16.96
CA SER A 90 -8.75 -11.89 17.28
C SER A 90 -9.60 -12.47 16.16
N ALA A 91 -10.51 -11.66 15.60
CA ALA A 91 -11.32 -12.07 14.44
C ALA A 91 -10.45 -12.42 13.23
N LEU A 92 -9.45 -11.60 12.90
CA LEU A 92 -8.56 -11.86 11.76
C LEU A 92 -7.72 -13.12 11.94
N LYS A 93 -7.19 -13.36 13.14
CA LYS A 93 -6.41 -14.58 13.43
C LYS A 93 -7.26 -15.83 13.21
N ASN A 94 -8.51 -15.81 13.65
CA ASN A 94 -9.43 -16.93 13.46
C ASN A 94 -9.72 -17.18 11.98
N VAL A 95 -9.98 -16.12 11.20
CA VAL A 95 -10.25 -16.23 9.76
C VAL A 95 -9.02 -16.68 8.98
N VAL A 96 -7.82 -16.19 9.31
CA VAL A 96 -6.58 -16.56 8.62
C VAL A 96 -6.19 -18.02 8.87
N ASN A 97 -6.50 -18.54 10.06
CA ASN A 97 -6.22 -19.94 10.40
C ASN A 97 -7.24 -20.92 9.78
N ASP A 98 -8.41 -20.44 9.36
CA ASP A 98 -9.44 -21.27 8.74
C ASP A 98 -9.29 -21.28 7.20
N PRO A 99 -8.89 -22.41 6.59
CA PRO A 99 -8.66 -22.49 5.14
C PRO A 99 -9.95 -22.36 4.31
N TYR A 100 -11.14 -22.50 4.92
CA TYR A 100 -12.41 -22.40 4.21
C TYR A 100 -12.97 -20.98 4.18
N GLN A 101 -12.36 -20.04 4.91
CA GLN A 101 -12.81 -18.65 4.96
C GLN A 101 -11.89 -17.74 4.14
N ILE A 102 -12.51 -16.87 3.33
CA ILE A 102 -11.79 -15.94 2.45
C ILE A 102 -12.21 -14.51 2.77
N VAL A 103 -11.23 -13.61 2.92
CA VAL A 103 -11.47 -12.18 3.11
C VAL A 103 -11.79 -11.52 1.77
N MET A 104 -13.06 -11.15 1.54
CA MET A 104 -13.49 -10.50 0.29
C MET A 104 -12.95 -9.07 0.13
N LYS A 105 -12.84 -8.32 1.23
CA LYS A 105 -12.37 -6.93 1.23
C LYS A 105 -11.42 -6.70 2.38
N GLN A 106 -10.17 -6.42 2.04
CA GLN A 106 -9.14 -6.09 3.02
C GLN A 106 -9.43 -4.75 3.69
N THR A 107 -9.12 -4.64 4.99
CA THR A 107 -9.25 -3.39 5.71
C THR A 107 -8.13 -2.43 5.33
N LYS A 108 -8.42 -1.13 5.33
CA LYS A 108 -7.43 -0.06 5.08
C LYS A 108 -6.64 0.32 6.34
N LEU A 109 -6.76 -0.48 7.40
CA LEU A 109 -6.04 -0.27 8.64
C LEU A 109 -4.60 -0.78 8.47
N PRO A 110 -3.57 -0.08 8.96
CA PRO A 110 -2.20 -0.58 8.91
C PRO A 110 -2.04 -1.71 9.94
N ILE A 111 -2.35 -2.95 9.51
CA ILE A 111 -2.20 -4.17 10.33
C ILE A 111 -0.71 -4.48 10.60
N THR A 112 0.21 -3.85 9.85
CA THR A 112 1.66 -4.05 9.98
C THR A 112 2.22 -3.60 11.34
N LEU A 113 1.61 -2.61 12.01
CA LEU A 113 1.97 -2.20 13.37
C LEU A 113 1.59 -3.24 14.44
N LEU A 114 0.75 -4.22 14.08
CA LEU A 114 0.08 -5.10 15.03
C LEU A 114 0.68 -6.51 15.12
N ASN A 115 1.50 -6.87 14.13
CA ASN A 115 2.32 -8.07 14.17
C ASN A 115 3.73 -7.66 14.60
N GLU A 116 3.90 -7.25 15.84
CA GLU A 116 5.22 -7.08 16.44
C GLU A 116 5.91 -8.44 16.50
N LYS A 117 6.55 -8.83 15.41
CA LYS A 117 7.60 -9.85 15.47
C LYS A 117 8.77 -9.17 16.17
N GLN A 118 9.33 -9.81 17.19
CA GLN A 118 10.57 -9.33 17.79
C GLN A 118 11.59 -9.05 16.67
N LYS A 119 11.99 -7.78 16.54
CA LYS A 119 12.92 -7.31 15.50
C LYS A 119 14.21 -8.11 15.51
N GLN A 120 14.60 -8.58 16.69
CA GLN A 120 15.72 -9.48 16.92
C GLN A 120 15.26 -10.61 17.83
N LYS A 121 15.21 -11.85 17.30
CA LYS A 121 14.93 -13.06 18.11
C LYS A 121 16.11 -13.45 19.00
N ARG A 122 17.32 -12.99 18.66
CA ARG A 122 18.56 -13.22 19.40
C ARG A 122 19.24 -11.88 19.61
N VAL A 123 20.02 -11.74 20.68
CA VAL A 123 20.81 -10.53 20.95
C VAL A 123 21.71 -10.26 19.74
N HIS A 124 21.77 -9.00 19.30
CA HIS A 124 22.66 -8.60 18.20
C HIS A 124 24.10 -8.59 18.71
N ILE A 125 24.80 -9.71 18.53
CA ILE A 125 26.15 -9.93 19.08
C ILE A 125 27.11 -8.83 18.61
N LEU A 126 26.94 -8.30 17.39
CA LEU A 126 27.81 -7.25 16.84
C LEU A 126 27.69 -5.90 17.55
N ASP A 127 26.58 -5.63 18.24
CA ASP A 127 26.41 -4.39 19.04
C ASP A 127 27.21 -4.49 20.35
N VAL A 128 27.36 -5.69 20.88
CA VAL A 128 28.08 -5.97 22.13
C VAL A 128 29.57 -6.21 21.85
N GLU A 129 29.85 -7.03 20.84
CA GLU A 129 31.16 -7.52 20.44
C GLU A 129 31.35 -7.34 18.92
N SER A 130 31.83 -6.18 18.50
CA SER A 130 32.14 -5.90 17.09
C SER A 130 33.38 -6.65 16.60
N TYR A 131 33.49 -6.89 15.30
CA TYR A 131 34.62 -7.63 14.70
C TYR A 131 35.98 -7.01 15.01
N GLU A 132 36.11 -5.69 14.99
CA GLU A 132 37.38 -4.99 15.26
C GLU A 132 37.85 -5.22 16.71
N LYS A 133 36.92 -5.34 17.66
CA LYS A 133 37.25 -5.55 19.08
C LYS A 133 37.42 -7.02 19.44
N THR A 134 36.84 -7.94 18.68
CA THR A 134 36.91 -9.38 18.95
C THR A 134 38.09 -10.05 18.26
N PHE A 135 38.45 -9.64 17.04
CA PHE A 135 39.51 -10.24 16.24
C PHE A 135 40.52 -9.20 15.75
N GLY A 136 41.75 -9.66 15.49
CA GLY A 136 42.82 -8.84 14.92
C GLY A 136 43.76 -8.18 15.95
N PRO A 137 44.67 -7.30 15.50
CA PRO A 137 45.74 -6.75 16.34
C PRO A 137 45.23 -5.92 17.53
N LYS A 138 44.02 -5.34 17.40
CA LYS A 138 43.36 -4.53 18.43
C LYS A 138 42.35 -5.32 19.27
N ALA A 139 42.36 -6.65 19.18
CA ALA A 139 41.41 -7.49 19.90
C ALA A 139 41.51 -7.29 21.43
N GLN A 140 40.37 -6.98 22.04
CA GLN A 140 40.24 -6.75 23.49
C GLN A 140 39.70 -7.99 24.23
N ARG A 141 39.11 -8.95 23.51
CA ARG A 141 38.51 -10.15 24.12
C ARG A 141 39.61 -11.10 24.63
N LYS A 142 39.56 -11.45 25.93
CA LYS A 142 40.53 -12.35 26.58
C LYS A 142 39.98 -13.72 26.94
N ARG A 143 38.67 -13.86 27.15
CA ARG A 143 38.02 -15.12 27.53
C ARG A 143 36.73 -15.30 26.74
N ILE A 144 36.36 -16.57 26.52
CA ILE A 144 35.12 -16.97 25.86
C ILE A 144 34.07 -17.21 26.97
N ASN A 145 32.82 -16.80 26.73
CA ASN A 145 31.73 -16.89 27.70
C ASN A 145 30.68 -17.97 27.33
N THR A 146 31.13 -19.15 26.90
CA THR A 146 30.24 -20.19 26.34
C THR A 146 30.00 -21.40 27.24
N PHE A 147 30.94 -21.74 28.12
CA PHE A 147 30.84 -22.93 28.98
C PHE A 147 31.27 -22.56 30.40
N GLU A 148 30.56 -23.10 31.39
CA GLU A 148 30.83 -22.86 32.82
C GLU A 148 31.82 -23.92 33.37
N ASP A 149 31.60 -25.20 33.02
CA ASP A 149 32.37 -26.34 33.53
C ASP A 149 33.07 -27.15 32.43
N MET A 150 34.18 -27.80 32.79
CA MET A 150 34.95 -28.67 31.88
C MET A 150 34.17 -29.90 31.41
N GLU A 151 33.30 -30.45 32.26
CA GLU A 151 32.44 -31.59 31.91
C GLU A 151 31.43 -31.20 30.82
N SER A 152 30.81 -30.02 30.94
CA SER A 152 29.89 -29.49 29.94
C SER A 152 30.54 -29.28 28.57
N LEU A 153 31.83 -28.92 28.55
CA LEU A 153 32.61 -28.79 27.33
C LEU A 153 32.87 -30.16 26.69
N MET A 154 33.19 -31.18 27.50
CA MET A 154 33.48 -32.52 27.03
C MET A 154 32.25 -33.15 26.36
N ASP A 155 31.08 -33.05 27.01
CA ASP A 155 29.81 -33.52 26.47
C ASP A 155 29.45 -32.84 25.15
N HIS A 156 29.69 -31.52 25.04
CA HIS A 156 29.41 -30.77 23.83
C HIS A 156 30.34 -31.18 22.68
N CYS A 157 31.62 -31.43 22.97
CA CYS A 157 32.58 -31.94 21.99
C CYS A 157 32.18 -33.33 21.48
N GLN A 158 31.78 -34.22 22.38
CA GLN A 158 31.35 -35.58 22.02
C GLN A 158 30.12 -35.55 21.11
N LYS A 159 29.09 -34.79 21.48
CA LYS A 159 27.89 -34.59 20.63
C LYS A 159 28.23 -34.02 19.26
N ARG A 160 29.12 -33.01 19.21
CA ARG A 160 29.57 -32.42 17.94
C ARG A 160 30.29 -33.43 17.06
N GLN A 161 31.10 -34.32 17.65
CA GLN A 161 31.79 -35.37 16.93
C GLN A 161 30.81 -36.41 16.36
N ASP A 162 29.82 -36.81 17.16
CA ASP A 162 28.81 -37.80 16.77
C ASP A 162 27.86 -37.26 15.68
N GLU A 163 27.52 -35.97 15.73
CA GLU A 163 26.66 -35.29 14.75
C GLU A 163 27.40 -34.88 13.47
N TYR A 164 28.74 -34.92 13.46
CA TYR A 164 29.53 -34.48 12.31
C TYR A 164 29.38 -35.44 11.13
N GLN A 165 29.05 -34.88 9.97
CA GLN A 165 28.90 -35.62 8.72
C GLN A 165 29.80 -35.01 7.66
N GLN A 166 30.80 -35.78 7.21
CA GLN A 166 31.84 -35.33 6.29
C GLN A 166 31.28 -34.80 4.96
N ASP A 167 30.20 -35.39 4.45
CA ASP A 167 29.54 -34.96 3.20
C ASP A 167 28.89 -33.57 3.29
N LYS A 168 28.61 -33.09 4.50
CA LYS A 168 27.99 -31.77 4.74
C LYS A 168 29.03 -30.68 5.02
N ASP A 169 30.30 -31.05 5.13
CA ASP A 169 31.38 -30.11 5.40
C ASP A 169 31.82 -29.42 4.10
N GLN A 170 31.51 -28.13 3.99
CA GLN A 170 31.82 -27.30 2.83
C GLN A 170 33.30 -26.83 2.82
N ASP A 171 33.97 -26.87 3.97
CA ASP A 171 35.35 -26.39 4.14
C ASP A 171 36.36 -27.54 4.05
N LEU A 172 35.89 -28.79 3.97
CA LEU A 172 36.72 -29.95 3.71
C LEU A 172 37.18 -29.92 2.24
N MET A 173 38.29 -29.21 1.99
CA MET A 173 38.96 -29.26 0.70
C MET A 173 39.39 -30.70 0.42
N LYS A 174 38.91 -31.25 -0.72
CA LYS A 174 39.38 -32.53 -1.25
C LYS A 174 40.81 -32.44 -1.74
#